data_AF-A0A1G1V6H5-F1
#
_entry.id   AF-A0A1G1V6H5-F1
#
_cell.length_a   1.000
_cell.length_b   1.000
_cell.length_c   1.000
_cell.angle_alpha   90.00
_cell.angle_beta   90.00
_cell.angle_gamma   90.00
#
_symmetry.space_group_name_H-M   'P 1'
#
loop_
_entity.id
_entity.type
_entity.pdbx_description
1 polymer ?
#
loop_
_entity_poly.entity_id
_entity_poly.type
_entity_poly.pdbx_seq_one_letter_code
_entity_poly.pdbx_strand_id
1 'polypeptide(L)'
;METEGIKYAGSKREIIPTLLELVRPLNIRTVFDGFTGTTRVAQAFKKAGYEVWANDIAVWSKVFGECYLLNTKPALYYQRIIDRLNRLPGKAGWFTEHYGGKPNGGSAVHKDGKKRMWQLHNTMKLDAIREEIDDVANDEIEKSVLLTSLIYAMDKVDSSVGHHVSYLKRWAPRAYNTMRMVVPKLIVDNGNHKVFNKDIFDLLDDIQVDLAYYDPPYGSSNELMPPSRVRYASYYHIWKTVCLNDKPKLTGAASRREDVSDLVAASVFEEFRKNAEGRYVVIDALKKLIEKTKAKYIVLSYNNNGRATLDAITEILRELKMRCSILEMDYKKNVMATMVWTNEWLSSGHQEVKNKEFLFLIQKDKSAKPVREFKIEKVSLRESAANQQNLTLF
;
A
#
# COMPACT_ATOMS: atom_id res chain seq x y z
N MET A 1 7.78 0.83 16.77
CA MET A 1 8.51 1.61 15.75
C MET A 1 7.52 2.42 14.93
N GLU A 2 7.77 3.72 14.72
CA GLU A 2 6.84 4.58 13.97
C GLU A 2 7.17 4.59 12.47
N THR A 3 6.16 4.49 11.60
CA THR A 3 6.27 4.61 10.13
C THR A 3 5.21 5.56 9.59
N GLU A 4 5.44 6.16 8.43
CA GLU A 4 4.52 7.08 7.78
C GLU A 4 3.88 6.48 6.53
N GLY A 5 2.71 7.00 6.16
CA GLY A 5 1.93 6.55 5.02
C GLY A 5 0.53 7.19 5.03
N ILE A 6 -0.06 7.33 3.85
CA ILE A 6 -1.44 7.80 3.65
C ILE A 6 -2.47 6.77 4.15
N LYS A 7 -3.76 7.15 4.17
CA LYS A 7 -4.84 6.15 4.26
C LYS A 7 -4.70 5.14 3.12
N TYR A 8 -4.60 3.87 3.49
CA TYR A 8 -4.25 2.80 2.57
C TYR A 8 -4.95 1.49 2.92
N ALA A 9 -5.65 0.91 1.96
CA ALA A 9 -6.33 -0.37 2.09
C ALA A 9 -5.29 -1.48 2.13
N GLY A 10 -5.34 -2.30 3.19
CA GLY A 10 -4.34 -3.35 3.42
C GLY A 10 -3.06 -2.89 4.13
N SER A 11 -3.04 -1.67 4.70
CA SER A 11 -1.89 -1.16 5.46
C SER A 11 -1.44 -2.13 6.57
N LYS A 12 -0.18 -2.56 6.49
CA LYS A 12 0.44 -3.53 7.42
C LYS A 12 0.95 -2.92 8.73
N ARG A 13 0.48 -1.73 9.09
CA ARG A 13 0.94 -0.98 10.28
C ARG A 13 0.91 -1.82 11.56
N GLU A 14 -0.16 -2.59 11.77
CA GLU A 14 -0.35 -3.39 12.98
C GLU A 14 0.52 -4.66 13.00
N ILE A 15 0.98 -5.12 11.84
CA ILE A 15 1.72 -6.39 11.67
C ILE A 15 3.24 -6.20 11.73
N ILE A 16 3.72 -4.98 11.45
CA ILE A 16 5.16 -4.64 11.46
C ILE A 16 5.91 -5.15 12.69
N PRO A 17 5.42 -4.99 13.94
CA PRO A 17 6.15 -5.51 15.11
C PRO A 17 6.35 -7.02 15.04
N THR A 18 5.29 -7.78 14.77
CA THR A 18 5.33 -9.24 14.64
C THR A 18 6.23 -9.67 13.47
N LEU A 19 6.18 -8.97 12.34
CA LEU A 19 7.04 -9.24 11.19
C LEU A 19 8.53 -9.06 11.53
N LEU A 20 8.90 -8.00 12.23
CA LEU A 20 10.28 -7.76 12.65
C LEU A 20 10.75 -8.79 13.68
N GLU A 21 9.89 -9.25 14.58
CA GLU A 21 10.24 -10.33 15.52
C GLU A 21 10.42 -11.67 14.80
N LEU A 22 9.55 -11.98 13.83
CA LEU A 22 9.62 -13.21 13.02
C LEU A 22 10.95 -13.31 12.26
N VAL A 23 11.45 -12.19 11.72
CA VAL A 23 12.68 -12.17 10.92
C VAL A 23 13.96 -11.95 11.73
N ARG A 24 13.88 -11.42 12.96
CA ARG A 24 15.03 -11.16 13.84
C ARG A 24 15.96 -12.36 14.04
N PRO A 25 15.50 -13.61 14.25
CA PRO A 25 16.39 -14.75 14.48
C PRO A 25 17.05 -15.28 13.18
N LEU A 26 16.72 -14.70 12.02
CA LEU A 26 17.28 -15.08 10.73
C LEU A 26 18.58 -14.28 10.49
N ASN A 27 19.61 -14.96 9.98
CA ASN A 27 20.87 -14.30 9.61
C ASN A 27 20.72 -13.65 8.22
N ILE A 28 20.07 -12.49 8.16
CA ILE A 28 19.74 -11.76 6.93
C ILE A 28 20.29 -10.33 6.98
N ARG A 29 20.68 -9.79 5.83
CA ARG A 29 21.17 -8.42 5.67
C ARG A 29 20.32 -7.62 4.69
N THR A 30 19.87 -8.28 3.62
CA THR A 30 19.11 -7.68 2.53
C THR A 30 17.66 -8.14 2.54
N VAL A 31 16.73 -7.19 2.41
CA VAL A 31 15.29 -7.44 2.39
C VAL A 31 14.67 -6.82 1.13
N PHE A 32 13.90 -7.61 0.41
CA PHE A 32 13.10 -7.14 -0.74
C PHE A 32 11.63 -7.04 -0.35
N ASP A 33 11.07 -5.83 -0.36
CA ASP A 33 9.63 -5.57 -0.23
C ASP A 33 9.01 -5.45 -1.64
N GLY A 34 8.44 -6.55 -2.13
CA GLY A 34 8.05 -6.67 -3.55
C GLY A 34 6.76 -5.95 -3.94
N PHE A 35 5.93 -5.58 -2.96
CA PHE A 35 4.64 -4.90 -3.11
C PHE A 35 4.52 -3.81 -2.03
N THR A 36 5.42 -2.82 -2.10
CA THR A 36 5.69 -1.95 -0.95
C THR A 36 4.55 -1.01 -0.60
N GLY A 37 3.65 -0.69 -1.54
CA GLY A 37 2.54 0.22 -1.35
C GLY A 37 2.99 1.55 -0.73
N THR A 38 2.48 1.87 0.46
CA THR A 38 2.88 3.10 1.19
C THR A 38 4.26 3.05 1.83
N THR A 39 5.05 2.01 1.59
CA THR A 39 6.42 1.78 2.10
C THR A 39 6.54 1.56 3.60
N ARG A 40 5.44 1.30 4.31
CA ARG A 40 5.49 1.11 5.78
C ARG A 40 6.37 -0.07 6.19
N VAL A 41 6.34 -1.17 5.44
CA VAL A 41 7.16 -2.35 5.72
C VAL A 41 8.63 -2.07 5.38
N ALA A 42 8.91 -1.56 4.18
CA ALA A 42 10.24 -1.09 3.79
C ALA A 42 10.87 -0.09 4.79
N GLN A 43 10.12 0.92 5.24
CA GLN A 43 10.57 1.87 6.25
C GLN A 43 10.94 1.18 7.57
N ALA A 44 10.17 0.19 7.99
CA ALA A 44 10.42 -0.53 9.23
C ALA A 44 11.69 -1.38 9.15
N PHE A 45 11.90 -2.07 8.02
CA PHE A 45 13.14 -2.81 7.80
C PHE A 45 14.36 -1.88 7.72
N LYS A 46 14.27 -0.75 7.03
CA LYS A 46 15.35 0.23 6.97
C LYS A 46 15.71 0.74 8.38
N LYS A 47 14.71 1.13 9.18
CA LYS A 47 14.90 1.55 10.57
C LYS A 47 15.46 0.46 11.49
N ALA A 48 15.26 -0.81 11.14
CA ALA A 48 15.83 -1.96 11.85
C ALA A 48 17.26 -2.30 11.40
N GLY A 49 17.84 -1.55 10.45
CA GLY A 49 19.23 -1.69 10.01
C GLY A 49 19.45 -2.61 8.81
N TYR A 50 18.39 -3.02 8.12
CA TYR A 50 18.52 -3.85 6.91
C TYR A 50 18.74 -3.00 5.67
N GLU A 51 19.44 -3.55 4.67
CA GLU A 51 19.43 -3.01 3.31
C GLU A 51 18.11 -3.39 2.64
N VAL A 52 17.38 -2.39 2.16
CA VAL A 52 16.01 -2.57 1.67
C VAL A 52 15.92 -2.26 0.20
N TRP A 53 15.38 -3.21 -0.54
CA TRP A 53 14.96 -3.06 -1.92
C TRP A 53 13.44 -3.03 -1.93
N ALA A 54 12.84 -1.98 -2.50
CA ALA A 54 11.38 -1.84 -2.53
C ALA A 54 10.89 -1.78 -3.98
N ASN A 55 9.77 -2.45 -4.26
CA ASN A 55 9.11 -2.42 -5.56
C ASN A 55 7.60 -2.24 -5.41
N ASP A 56 7.01 -1.55 -6.37
CA ASP A 56 5.57 -1.57 -6.62
C ASP A 56 5.31 -1.19 -8.07
N ILE A 57 4.16 -1.58 -8.63
CA ILE A 57 3.74 -1.12 -9.95
C ILE A 57 3.25 0.34 -9.93
N ALA A 58 2.79 0.84 -8.78
CA ALA A 58 2.30 2.19 -8.65
C ALA A 58 3.42 3.23 -8.50
N VAL A 59 3.40 4.26 -9.37
CA VAL A 59 4.41 5.34 -9.36
C VAL A 59 4.46 6.10 -8.03
N TRP A 60 3.34 6.25 -7.32
CA TRP A 60 3.32 6.94 -6.04
C TRP A 60 4.03 6.14 -4.94
N SER A 61 4.09 4.80 -5.04
CA SER A 61 4.90 3.96 -4.15
C SER A 61 6.40 4.17 -4.40
N LYS A 62 6.81 4.34 -5.67
CA LYS A 62 8.20 4.72 -6.04
C LYS A 62 8.60 6.04 -5.38
N VAL A 63 7.72 7.06 -5.47
CA VAL A 63 7.93 8.37 -4.85
C VAL A 63 8.12 8.26 -3.34
N PHE A 64 7.30 7.46 -2.64
CA PHE A 64 7.51 7.19 -1.22
C PHE A 64 8.81 6.42 -0.95
N GLY A 65 9.13 5.44 -1.79
CA GLY A 65 10.36 4.66 -1.68
C GLY A 65 11.60 5.55 -1.79
N GLU A 66 11.65 6.43 -2.78
CA GLU A 66 12.75 7.39 -2.97
C GLU A 66 12.86 8.34 -1.77
N CYS A 67 11.72 8.86 -1.27
CA CYS A 67 11.68 9.74 -0.11
C CYS A 67 12.23 9.07 1.16
N TYR A 68 11.84 7.84 1.46
CA TYR A 68 12.20 7.19 2.73
C TYR A 68 13.45 6.32 2.66
N LEU A 69 13.75 5.73 1.51
CA LEU A 69 14.85 4.79 1.37
C LEU A 69 16.08 5.43 0.74
N LEU A 70 15.93 6.35 -0.22
CA LEU A 70 17.07 6.89 -0.98
C LEU A 70 17.50 8.29 -0.56
N ASN A 71 16.65 9.05 0.12
CA ASN A 71 17.02 10.37 0.62
C ASN A 71 18.17 10.32 1.64
N THR A 72 19.18 11.16 1.39
CA THR A 72 20.34 11.37 2.28
C THR A 72 20.37 12.78 2.90
N LYS A 73 19.52 13.71 2.45
CA LYS A 73 19.50 15.09 2.95
C LYS A 73 18.69 15.17 4.27
N PRO A 74 19.12 15.98 5.25
CA PRO A 74 18.42 16.09 6.54
C PRO A 74 17.13 16.91 6.42
N ALA A 75 16.22 16.77 7.40
CA ALA A 75 14.94 17.48 7.39
C ALA A 75 15.05 19.02 7.26
N LEU A 76 16.08 19.61 7.88
CA LEU A 76 16.31 21.07 7.84
C LEU A 76 16.53 21.61 6.42
N TYR A 77 17.12 20.80 5.54
CA TYR A 77 17.34 21.15 4.14
C TYR A 77 15.98 21.40 3.44
N TYR A 78 15.03 20.48 3.61
CA TYR A 78 13.71 20.56 3.00
C TYR A 78 12.80 21.59 3.64
N GLN A 79 12.99 21.91 4.92
CA GLN A 79 12.12 22.83 5.65
C GLN A 79 12.01 24.20 4.95
N ARG A 80 13.13 24.74 4.45
CA ARG A 80 13.15 26.03 3.74
C ARG A 80 12.35 25.99 2.44
N ILE A 81 12.47 24.91 1.67
CA ILE A 81 11.75 24.72 0.40
C ILE A 81 10.25 24.58 0.68
N ILE A 82 9.88 23.73 1.66
CA ILE A 82 8.50 23.51 2.06
C ILE A 82 7.84 24.80 2.59
N ASP A 83 8.57 25.63 3.33
CA ASP A 83 8.05 26.92 3.81
C ASP A 83 7.77 27.88 2.66
N ARG A 84 8.61 27.91 1.62
CA ARG A 84 8.35 28.68 0.38
C ARG A 84 7.10 28.15 -0.33
N LEU A 85 6.99 26.85 -0.55
CA LEU A 85 5.84 26.22 -1.21
C LEU A 85 4.52 26.47 -0.45
N ASN A 86 4.54 26.38 0.88
CA ASN A 86 3.39 26.69 1.73
C ASN A 86 2.94 28.17 1.61
N ARG A 87 3.83 29.11 1.29
CA ARG A 87 3.50 30.55 1.11
C ARG A 87 2.96 30.91 -0.27
N LEU A 88 3.07 30.04 -1.27
CA LEU A 88 2.58 30.34 -2.62
C LEU A 88 1.09 30.72 -2.58
N PRO A 89 0.67 31.77 -3.31
CA PRO A 89 -0.75 32.02 -3.50
C PRO A 89 -1.37 30.83 -4.25
N GLY A 90 -2.59 30.45 -3.87
CA GLY A 90 -3.32 29.41 -4.59
C GLY A 90 -3.68 29.87 -6.01
N LYS A 91 -3.60 28.96 -6.97
CA LYS A 91 -3.94 29.19 -8.38
C LYS A 91 -4.93 28.12 -8.82
N ALA A 92 -5.97 28.49 -9.55
CA ALA A 92 -6.88 27.49 -10.11
C ALA A 92 -6.20 26.77 -11.28
N GLY A 93 -6.15 25.44 -11.24
CA GLY A 93 -5.66 24.59 -12.30
C GLY A 93 -6.51 23.32 -12.46
N TRP A 94 -5.88 22.27 -12.99
CA TRP A 94 -6.55 21.02 -13.37
C TRP A 94 -7.15 20.30 -12.15
N PHE A 95 -6.47 20.28 -11.01
CA PHE A 95 -7.01 19.66 -9.79
C PHE A 95 -8.21 20.45 -9.26
N THR A 96 -8.14 21.78 -9.30
CA THR A 96 -9.25 22.66 -8.91
C THR A 96 -10.48 22.46 -9.77
N GLU A 97 -10.31 22.34 -11.08
CA GLU A 97 -11.40 22.11 -12.02
C GLU A 97 -12.12 20.78 -11.75
N HIS A 98 -11.37 19.69 -11.57
CA HIS A 98 -11.96 18.35 -11.54
C HIS A 98 -12.30 17.82 -10.14
N TYR A 99 -11.57 18.25 -9.11
CA TYR A 99 -11.69 17.72 -7.75
C TYR A 99 -12.00 18.79 -6.69
N GLY A 100 -11.97 20.08 -7.04
CA GLY A 100 -12.28 21.20 -6.17
C GLY A 100 -13.78 21.51 -6.06
N GLY A 101 -14.25 21.77 -4.84
CA GLY A 101 -15.64 22.14 -4.55
C GLY A 101 -15.78 23.28 -3.56
N LYS A 102 -16.83 24.08 -3.70
CA LYS A 102 -17.20 25.07 -2.67
C LYS A 102 -17.89 24.37 -1.48
N PRO A 103 -17.90 24.97 -0.27
CA PRO A 103 -18.54 24.38 0.90
C PRO A 103 -20.02 24.04 0.73
N ASN A 104 -20.77 24.77 -0.12
CA ASN A 104 -22.17 24.52 -0.48
C ASN A 104 -23.08 24.12 0.70
N GLY A 105 -23.05 24.90 1.81
CA GLY A 105 -23.85 24.60 3.00
C GLY A 105 -23.53 23.25 3.66
N GLY A 106 -22.30 22.74 3.47
CA GLY A 106 -21.84 21.44 3.95
C GLY A 106 -21.91 20.31 2.92
N SER A 107 -22.49 20.54 1.74
CA SER A 107 -22.55 19.55 0.65
C SER A 107 -21.25 19.51 -0.15
N ALA A 108 -20.71 18.32 -0.37
CA ALA A 108 -19.60 18.10 -1.31
C ALA A 108 -20.08 17.83 -2.74
N VAL A 109 -21.40 17.80 -2.97
CA VAL A 109 -22.00 17.65 -4.29
C VAL A 109 -21.95 18.99 -5.02
N HIS A 110 -21.42 18.99 -6.23
CA HIS A 110 -21.28 20.17 -7.08
C HIS A 110 -22.43 20.28 -8.09
N LYS A 111 -22.49 21.38 -8.85
CA LYS A 111 -23.59 21.69 -9.79
C LYS A 111 -23.79 20.63 -10.89
N ASP A 112 -22.74 19.90 -11.23
CA ASP A 112 -22.74 18.80 -12.20
C ASP A 112 -23.22 17.45 -11.59
N GLY A 113 -23.68 17.46 -10.33
CA GLY A 113 -24.10 16.27 -9.60
C GLY A 113 -22.96 15.40 -9.09
N LYS A 114 -21.70 15.73 -9.40
CA LYS A 114 -20.53 14.98 -8.94
C LYS A 114 -20.08 15.45 -7.56
N LYS A 115 -19.49 14.53 -6.80
CA LYS A 115 -18.90 14.85 -5.50
C LYS A 115 -17.46 15.35 -5.71
N ARG A 116 -17.03 16.31 -4.89
CA ARG A 116 -15.66 16.83 -4.89
C ARG A 116 -14.89 16.26 -3.71
N MET A 117 -13.62 15.94 -3.94
CA MET A 117 -12.77 15.32 -2.92
C MET A 117 -12.20 16.35 -1.95
N TRP A 118 -11.92 17.57 -2.45
CA TRP A 118 -11.32 18.64 -1.67
C TRP A 118 -12.08 19.95 -1.86
N GLN A 119 -12.00 20.81 -0.86
CA GLN A 119 -12.49 22.17 -0.99
C GLN A 119 -11.57 23.02 -1.86
N LEU A 120 -12.14 24.03 -2.50
CA LEU A 120 -11.51 24.86 -3.53
C LEU A 120 -10.17 25.47 -3.08
N HIS A 121 -10.08 25.96 -1.84
CA HIS A 121 -8.85 26.57 -1.33
C HIS A 121 -7.69 25.56 -1.26
N ASN A 122 -7.98 24.29 -0.97
CA ASN A 122 -6.97 23.25 -0.92
C ASN A 122 -6.53 22.80 -2.31
N THR A 123 -7.43 22.70 -3.28
CA THR A 123 -7.05 22.34 -4.67
C THR A 123 -6.28 23.46 -5.34
N MET A 124 -6.60 24.72 -5.07
CA MET A 124 -5.84 25.86 -5.62
C MET A 124 -4.41 25.90 -5.08
N LYS A 125 -4.23 25.51 -3.80
CA LYS A 125 -2.89 25.33 -3.23
C LYS A 125 -2.16 24.14 -3.84
N LEU A 126 -2.86 23.02 -4.07
CA LEU A 126 -2.30 21.84 -4.75
C LEU A 126 -1.82 22.19 -6.15
N ASP A 127 -2.64 22.84 -6.98
CA ASP A 127 -2.28 23.24 -8.34
C ASP A 127 -1.02 24.13 -8.34
N ALA A 128 -0.99 25.18 -7.50
CA ALA A 128 0.16 26.08 -7.40
C ALA A 128 1.45 25.38 -6.93
N ILE A 129 1.35 24.58 -5.87
CA ILE A 129 2.52 23.88 -5.32
C ILE A 129 3.02 22.81 -6.29
N ARG A 130 2.12 22.07 -6.94
CA ARG A 130 2.54 20.99 -7.83
C ARG A 130 3.27 21.55 -9.04
N GLU A 131 2.81 22.64 -9.64
CA GLU A 131 3.54 23.32 -10.72
C GLU A 131 4.95 23.71 -10.25
N GLU A 132 5.06 24.37 -9.09
CA GLU A 132 6.36 24.85 -8.56
C GLU A 132 7.35 23.71 -8.22
N ILE A 133 6.88 22.53 -7.79
CA ILE A 133 7.77 21.41 -7.42
C ILE A 133 8.70 20.99 -8.57
N ASP A 134 8.23 21.04 -9.82
CA ASP A 134 9.06 20.66 -10.97
C ASP A 134 10.19 21.68 -11.22
N ASP A 135 10.01 22.94 -10.83
CA ASP A 135 10.99 24.01 -11.02
C ASP A 135 12.01 24.12 -9.88
N VAL A 136 11.62 23.79 -8.64
CA VAL A 136 12.47 23.97 -7.46
C VAL A 136 13.25 22.73 -7.05
N ALA A 137 12.84 21.54 -7.50
CA ALA A 137 13.52 20.29 -7.14
C ALA A 137 14.84 20.15 -7.91
N ASN A 138 15.94 19.98 -7.20
CA ASN A 138 17.27 19.83 -7.82
C ASN A 138 17.49 18.45 -8.46
N ASP A 139 16.82 17.41 -7.96
CA ASP A 139 16.98 16.03 -8.38
C ASP A 139 15.68 15.24 -8.13
N GLU A 140 15.60 14.03 -8.68
CA GLU A 140 14.41 13.17 -8.56
C GLU A 140 14.10 12.76 -7.10
N ILE A 141 15.12 12.58 -6.25
CA ILE A 141 14.90 12.19 -4.86
C ILE A 141 14.30 13.36 -4.07
N GLU A 142 14.83 14.57 -4.28
CA GLU A 142 14.28 15.80 -3.73
C GLU A 142 12.86 16.05 -4.18
N LYS A 143 12.58 15.88 -5.48
CA LYS A 143 11.22 15.93 -6.03
C LYS A 143 10.32 14.93 -5.31
N SER A 144 10.77 13.71 -5.10
CA SER A 144 10.01 12.66 -4.39
C SER A 144 9.74 12.99 -2.92
N VAL A 145 10.67 13.64 -2.21
CA VAL A 145 10.44 14.14 -0.84
C VAL A 145 9.36 15.24 -0.83
N LEU A 146 9.42 16.19 -1.77
CA LEU A 146 8.43 17.27 -1.87
C LEU A 146 7.04 16.73 -2.26
N LEU A 147 6.97 15.80 -3.22
CA LEU A 147 5.72 15.13 -3.62
C LEU A 147 5.13 14.31 -2.48
N THR A 148 5.95 13.60 -1.71
CA THR A 148 5.50 12.86 -0.53
C THR A 148 4.85 13.80 0.49
N SER A 149 5.50 14.95 0.76
CA SER A 149 4.96 15.98 1.64
C SER A 149 3.63 16.55 1.15
N LEU A 150 3.52 16.84 -0.15
CA LEU A 150 2.31 17.36 -0.78
C LEU A 150 1.15 16.34 -0.69
N ILE A 151 1.41 15.07 -1.01
CA ILE A 151 0.42 14.00 -0.91
C ILE A 151 -0.09 13.88 0.53
N TYR A 152 0.79 13.92 1.53
CA TYR A 152 0.38 13.87 2.94
C TYR A 152 -0.44 15.10 3.37
N ALA A 153 -0.10 16.29 2.86
CA ALA A 153 -0.87 17.50 3.11
C ALA A 153 -2.31 17.37 2.58
N MET A 154 -2.45 16.82 1.36
CA MET A 154 -3.75 16.63 0.72
C MET A 154 -4.56 15.47 1.33
N ASP A 155 -3.92 14.37 1.72
CA ASP A 155 -4.58 13.24 2.38
C ASP A 155 -5.24 13.65 3.71
N LYS A 156 -4.62 14.59 4.44
CA LYS A 156 -5.12 15.12 5.72
C LYS A 156 -6.38 15.98 5.59
N VAL A 157 -6.65 16.54 4.40
CA VAL A 157 -7.77 17.48 4.17
C VAL A 157 -8.78 16.97 3.15
N ASP A 158 -8.79 15.68 2.86
CA ASP A 158 -9.74 15.09 1.91
C ASP A 158 -11.14 14.86 2.51
N SER A 159 -12.09 14.58 1.63
CA SER A 159 -13.45 14.15 1.96
C SER A 159 -13.77 12.78 1.35
N SER A 160 -12.81 11.86 1.44
CA SER A 160 -12.96 10.47 0.99
C SER A 160 -13.18 9.48 2.16
N VAL A 161 -13.42 8.23 1.80
CA VAL A 161 -13.49 7.07 2.70
C VAL A 161 -12.14 6.33 2.80
N GLY A 162 -11.03 6.94 2.39
CA GLY A 162 -9.70 6.33 2.38
C GLY A 162 -9.29 5.71 1.03
N HIS A 163 -10.05 5.98 -0.03
CA HIS A 163 -9.73 5.67 -1.42
C HIS A 163 -10.41 6.67 -2.37
N HIS A 164 -9.95 6.76 -3.61
CA HIS A 164 -10.34 7.80 -4.58
C HIS A 164 -11.44 7.39 -5.55
N VAL A 165 -12.18 6.32 -5.25
CA VAL A 165 -13.27 5.83 -6.12
C VAL A 165 -14.66 6.20 -5.62
N SER A 166 -14.75 6.80 -4.44
CA SER A 166 -15.97 7.37 -3.90
C SER A 166 -15.63 8.43 -2.85
N TYR A 167 -16.42 9.51 -2.82
CA TYR A 167 -16.29 10.61 -1.88
C TYR A 167 -17.57 10.73 -1.03
N LEU A 168 -17.46 11.40 0.12
CA LEU A 168 -18.61 11.66 1.00
C LEU A 168 -19.55 12.69 0.35
N LYS A 169 -20.87 12.56 0.57
CA LYS A 169 -21.86 13.55 0.10
C LYS A 169 -21.79 14.86 0.87
N ARG A 170 -21.42 14.79 2.15
CA ARG A 170 -21.15 15.95 3.01
C ARG A 170 -19.66 16.04 3.26
N TRP A 171 -19.14 17.26 3.37
CA TRP A 171 -17.73 17.49 3.68
C TRP A 171 -17.36 16.82 5.00
N ALA A 172 -16.28 16.04 5.00
CA ALA A 172 -15.65 15.62 6.23
C ALA A 172 -15.18 16.86 7.02
N PRO A 173 -15.23 16.86 8.37
CA PRO A 173 -14.74 18.00 9.17
C PRO A 173 -13.31 18.41 8.81
N ARG A 174 -12.43 17.45 8.52
CA ARG A 174 -11.04 17.71 8.12
C ARG A 174 -10.90 18.46 6.79
N ALA A 175 -11.89 18.42 5.90
CA ALA A 175 -11.84 19.05 4.59
C ALA A 175 -11.94 20.59 4.65
N TYR A 176 -12.38 21.13 5.79
CA TYR A 176 -12.40 22.58 6.04
C TYR A 176 -11.03 23.14 6.46
N ASN A 177 -10.09 22.28 6.86
CA ASN A 177 -8.75 22.71 7.17
C ASN A 177 -8.02 23.19 5.90
N THR A 178 -7.00 24.02 6.08
CA THR A 178 -6.08 24.38 5.00
C THR A 178 -4.97 23.33 4.92
N MET A 179 -4.70 22.82 3.72
CA MET A 179 -3.57 21.92 3.49
C MET A 179 -2.27 22.60 3.94
N ARG A 180 -1.36 21.83 4.54
CA ARG A 180 -0.03 22.31 4.89
C ARG A 180 1.00 21.21 4.68
N MET A 181 1.99 21.47 3.83
CA MET A 181 3.14 20.59 3.67
C MET A 181 3.99 20.60 4.95
N VAL A 182 4.45 19.42 5.32
CA VAL A 182 5.38 19.19 6.45
C VAL A 182 6.46 18.25 5.97
N VAL A 183 7.71 18.48 6.39
CA VAL A 183 8.82 17.58 6.05
C VAL A 183 8.46 16.16 6.53
N PRO A 184 8.50 15.14 5.65
CA PRO A 184 8.31 13.75 6.08
C PRO A 184 9.31 13.36 7.17
N LYS A 185 9.02 12.31 7.95
CA LYS A 185 9.92 11.73 8.95
C LYS A 185 11.02 10.93 8.25
N LEU A 186 11.93 11.66 7.61
CA LEU A 186 13.02 11.14 6.79
C LEU A 186 13.88 10.14 7.57
N ILE A 187 14.34 9.10 6.88
CA ILE A 187 15.23 8.07 7.41
C ILE A 187 16.55 8.21 6.67
N VAL A 188 17.52 8.87 7.30
CA VAL A 188 18.84 9.11 6.72
C VAL A 188 19.80 8.06 7.26
N ASP A 189 20.40 7.31 6.35
CA ASP A 189 21.51 6.39 6.62
C ASP A 189 22.40 6.28 5.37
N ASN A 190 23.44 5.46 5.47
CA ASN A 190 24.36 5.16 4.37
C ASN A 190 24.14 3.73 3.82
N GLY A 191 22.94 3.16 4.01
CA GLY A 191 22.64 1.82 3.54
C GLY A 191 22.49 1.75 2.02
N ASN A 192 22.80 0.60 1.42
CA ASN A 192 22.61 0.39 -0.01
C ASN A 192 21.15 -0.01 -0.30
N HIS A 193 20.28 0.99 -0.35
CA HIS A 193 18.86 0.82 -0.65
C HIS A 193 18.56 0.92 -2.14
N LYS A 194 17.49 0.25 -2.59
CA LYS A 194 17.03 0.31 -3.98
C LYS A 194 15.53 0.50 -4.05
N VAL A 195 15.06 1.24 -5.04
CA VAL A 195 13.63 1.46 -5.32
C VAL A 195 13.37 1.16 -6.78
N PHE A 196 12.36 0.34 -7.04
CA PHE A 196 11.93 -0.08 -8.35
C PHE A 196 10.46 0.28 -8.56
N ASN A 197 10.09 0.48 -9.82
CA ASN A 197 8.70 0.67 -10.24
C ASN A 197 8.40 -0.22 -11.44
N LYS A 198 8.21 -1.52 -11.17
CA LYS A 198 8.00 -2.55 -12.20
C LYS A 198 6.91 -3.53 -11.79
N ASP A 199 6.37 -4.26 -12.77
CA ASP A 199 5.69 -5.51 -12.46
C ASP A 199 6.67 -6.45 -11.76
N ILE A 200 6.18 -7.18 -10.75
CA ILE A 200 7.01 -8.05 -9.94
C ILE A 200 7.72 -9.11 -10.81
N PHE A 201 7.04 -9.68 -11.80
CA PHE A 201 7.57 -10.78 -12.61
C PHE A 201 8.65 -10.33 -13.59
N ASP A 202 8.68 -9.05 -13.94
CA ASP A 202 9.73 -8.44 -14.76
C ASP A 202 11.00 -8.14 -13.94
N LEU A 203 10.94 -8.29 -12.63
CA LEU A 203 12.01 -7.93 -11.70
C LEU A 203 12.66 -9.15 -11.02
N LEU A 204 11.92 -10.27 -10.85
CA LEU A 204 12.40 -11.44 -10.08
C LEU A 204 13.73 -12.01 -10.58
N ASP A 205 14.02 -11.93 -11.88
CA ASP A 205 15.25 -12.48 -12.45
C ASP A 205 16.49 -11.64 -12.10
N ASP A 206 16.31 -10.35 -11.80
CA ASP A 206 17.37 -9.37 -11.46
C ASP A 206 17.58 -9.18 -9.95
N ILE A 207 16.76 -9.83 -9.12
CA ILE A 207 16.77 -9.65 -7.66
C ILE A 207 17.34 -10.90 -7.00
N GLN A 208 18.34 -10.71 -6.14
CA GLN A 208 18.85 -11.72 -5.23
C GLN A 208 19.07 -11.10 -3.84
N VAL A 209 18.32 -11.60 -2.85
CA VAL A 209 18.33 -11.08 -1.47
C VAL A 209 18.34 -12.20 -0.44
N ASP A 210 18.55 -11.87 0.83
CA ASP A 210 18.40 -12.83 1.91
C ASP A 210 16.92 -13.14 2.21
N LEU A 211 16.07 -12.11 2.21
CA LEU A 211 14.64 -12.26 2.50
C LEU A 211 13.78 -11.46 1.51
N ALA A 212 12.74 -12.08 0.96
CA ALA A 212 11.70 -11.39 0.21
C ALA A 212 10.40 -11.34 1.02
N TYR A 213 9.80 -10.16 1.16
CA TYR A 213 8.48 -9.95 1.73
C TYR A 213 7.47 -9.67 0.61
N TYR A 214 6.35 -10.40 0.64
CA TYR A 214 5.27 -10.24 -0.33
C TYR A 214 3.92 -10.04 0.36
N ASP A 215 3.23 -8.98 -0.06
CA ASP A 215 1.86 -8.66 0.30
C ASP A 215 1.12 -8.16 -0.96
N PRO A 216 0.88 -9.04 -1.95
CA PRO A 216 0.22 -8.64 -3.19
C PRO A 216 -1.23 -8.21 -2.93
N PRO A 217 -1.84 -7.42 -3.84
CA PRO A 217 -3.22 -6.99 -3.70
C PRO A 217 -4.17 -8.17 -3.93
N TYR A 218 -4.47 -8.92 -2.87
CA TYR A 218 -5.42 -10.03 -2.95
C TYR A 218 -6.83 -9.48 -3.19
N GLY A 219 -7.42 -9.82 -4.35
CA GLY A 219 -8.82 -9.53 -4.61
C GLY A 219 -9.72 -10.18 -3.53
N SER A 220 -10.83 -9.52 -3.18
CA SER A 220 -11.83 -10.06 -2.23
C SER A 220 -12.37 -11.44 -2.64
N SER A 221 -12.71 -12.28 -1.67
CA SER A 221 -13.34 -13.59 -1.86
C SER A 221 -14.85 -13.59 -2.08
N ASN A 222 -15.54 -12.43 -2.04
CA ASN A 222 -17.00 -12.42 -2.15
C ASN A 222 -17.48 -12.88 -3.55
N GLU A 223 -18.06 -14.08 -3.60
CA GLU A 223 -18.58 -14.74 -4.81
C GLU A 223 -19.88 -14.13 -5.32
N LEU A 224 -20.67 -13.50 -4.44
CA LEU A 224 -21.95 -12.86 -4.77
C LEU A 224 -21.79 -11.44 -5.35
N MET A 225 -20.57 -10.91 -5.38
CA MET A 225 -20.29 -9.61 -5.99
C MET A 225 -19.93 -9.79 -7.48
N PRO A 226 -20.66 -9.14 -8.42
CA PRO A 226 -20.30 -9.19 -9.83
C PRO A 226 -18.88 -8.66 -10.06
N PRO A 227 -18.20 -9.12 -11.12
CA PRO A 227 -16.80 -8.80 -11.44
C PRO A 227 -16.52 -7.34 -11.83
N SER A 228 -17.46 -6.41 -11.64
CA SER A 228 -17.24 -4.97 -11.76
C SER A 228 -16.49 -4.44 -10.54
N ARG A 229 -15.25 -4.92 -10.32
CA ARG A 229 -14.42 -4.51 -9.19
C ARG A 229 -13.48 -3.42 -9.64
N VAL A 230 -13.65 -2.24 -9.04
CA VAL A 230 -12.59 -1.23 -8.97
C VAL A 230 -11.30 -1.91 -8.48
N ARG A 231 -10.34 -2.12 -9.39
CA ARG A 231 -9.03 -2.70 -9.04
C ARG A 231 -8.19 -1.75 -8.18
N TYR A 232 -7.14 -2.29 -7.55
CA TYR A 232 -6.26 -1.56 -6.66
C TYR A 232 -5.68 -0.29 -7.28
N ALA A 233 -5.30 -0.36 -8.56
CA ALA A 233 -4.82 0.78 -9.35
C ALA A 233 -5.79 1.97 -9.35
N SER A 234 -7.09 1.71 -9.28
CA SER A 234 -8.12 2.74 -9.20
C SER A 234 -8.28 3.36 -7.81
N TYR A 235 -7.93 2.69 -6.71
CA TYR A 235 -8.11 3.24 -5.36
C TYR A 235 -7.26 4.48 -5.08
N TYR A 236 -6.09 4.59 -5.69
CA TYR A 236 -5.12 5.66 -5.42
C TYR A 236 -4.75 6.48 -6.66
N HIS A 237 -5.63 6.46 -7.67
CA HIS A 237 -5.38 7.03 -9.00
C HIS A 237 -4.96 8.50 -8.99
N ILE A 238 -5.53 9.33 -8.11
CA ILE A 238 -5.17 10.75 -8.03
C ILE A 238 -3.71 10.95 -7.63
N TRP A 239 -3.14 10.07 -6.80
CA TRP A 239 -1.71 10.16 -6.45
C TRP A 239 -0.81 9.89 -7.65
N LYS A 240 -1.24 9.04 -8.60
CA LYS A 240 -0.56 8.90 -9.91
C LYS A 240 -0.53 10.25 -10.63
N THR A 241 -1.66 10.96 -10.69
CA THR A 241 -1.73 12.28 -11.30
C THR A 241 -0.86 13.32 -10.60
N VAL A 242 -0.85 13.33 -9.26
CA VAL A 242 0.03 14.22 -8.48
C VAL A 242 1.50 13.92 -8.76
N CYS A 243 1.91 12.65 -8.84
CA CYS A 243 3.30 12.31 -9.12
C CYS A 243 3.72 12.69 -10.55
N LEU A 244 2.91 12.30 -11.54
CA LEU A 244 3.20 12.50 -12.97
C LEU A 244 2.96 13.94 -13.45
N ASN A 245 2.21 14.75 -12.70
CA ASN A 245 1.75 16.08 -13.12
C ASN A 245 1.00 16.08 -14.46
N ASP A 246 0.33 14.98 -14.79
CA ASP A 246 -0.36 14.83 -16.06
C ASP A 246 -1.83 15.27 -15.97
N LYS A 247 -2.51 15.30 -17.11
CA LYS A 247 -3.92 15.73 -17.24
C LYS A 247 -4.73 14.64 -17.94
N PRO A 248 -4.92 13.47 -17.30
CA PRO A 248 -5.56 12.31 -17.93
C PRO A 248 -7.03 12.57 -18.25
N LYS A 249 -7.57 11.83 -19.20
CA LYS A 249 -9.02 11.73 -19.40
C LYS A 249 -9.67 11.09 -18.17
N LEU A 250 -10.81 11.65 -17.76
CA LEU A 250 -11.53 11.25 -16.55
C LEU A 250 -12.88 10.62 -16.89
N THR A 251 -13.26 9.60 -16.11
CA THR A 251 -14.53 8.87 -16.28
C THR A 251 -15.24 8.60 -14.95
N GLY A 252 -16.56 8.40 -15.03
CA GLY A 252 -17.42 8.04 -13.91
C GLY A 252 -17.67 9.15 -12.87
N ALA A 253 -18.45 8.79 -11.84
CA ALA A 253 -18.94 9.74 -10.83
C ALA A 253 -17.84 10.30 -9.90
N ALA A 254 -16.72 9.58 -9.75
CA ALA A 254 -15.57 10.00 -8.95
C ALA A 254 -14.47 10.67 -9.79
N SER A 255 -14.70 10.87 -11.10
CA SER A 255 -13.72 11.39 -12.05
C SER A 255 -12.40 10.61 -11.97
N ARG A 256 -12.47 9.29 -12.14
CA ARG A 256 -11.28 8.42 -12.13
C ARG A 256 -10.52 8.54 -13.44
N ARG A 257 -9.21 8.34 -13.42
CA ARG A 257 -8.44 8.24 -14.67
C ARG A 257 -8.95 7.07 -15.51
N GLU A 258 -9.05 7.25 -16.82
CA GLU A 258 -9.51 6.19 -17.73
C GLU A 258 -8.48 5.04 -17.83
N ASP A 259 -7.19 5.35 -17.70
CA ASP A 259 -6.05 4.42 -17.81
C ASP A 259 -5.84 3.51 -16.58
N VAL A 260 -6.59 3.72 -15.50
CA VAL A 260 -6.59 2.83 -14.32
C VAL A 260 -7.84 1.94 -14.26
N SER A 261 -8.61 1.91 -15.34
CA SER A 261 -9.77 1.03 -15.46
C SER A 261 -9.35 -0.43 -15.54
N ASP A 262 -10.29 -1.31 -15.17
CA ASP A 262 -10.02 -2.74 -14.98
C ASP A 262 -9.61 -3.47 -16.26
N LEU A 263 -9.86 -2.87 -17.43
CA LEU A 263 -9.49 -3.36 -18.76
C LEU A 263 -8.04 -2.99 -19.14
N VAL A 264 -7.42 -2.03 -18.44
CA VAL A 264 -6.13 -1.44 -18.81
C VAL A 264 -5.05 -1.78 -17.79
N ALA A 265 -5.37 -1.72 -16.49
CA ALA A 265 -4.40 -1.89 -15.39
C ALA A 265 -4.76 -3.09 -14.51
N ALA A 266 -4.77 -4.28 -15.10
CA ALA A 266 -5.12 -5.52 -14.42
C ALA A 266 -3.90 -6.16 -13.71
N SER A 267 -3.98 -6.35 -12.38
CA SER A 267 -3.06 -7.24 -11.66
C SER A 267 -3.53 -8.69 -11.74
N VAL A 268 -2.61 -9.61 -12.02
CA VAL A 268 -2.88 -11.07 -11.98
C VAL A 268 -3.23 -11.54 -10.57
N PHE A 269 -2.76 -10.85 -9.53
CA PHE A 269 -3.07 -11.17 -8.13
C PHE A 269 -4.50 -10.75 -7.71
N GLU A 270 -5.15 -9.91 -8.52
CA GLU A 270 -6.54 -9.50 -8.37
C GLU A 270 -7.49 -10.31 -9.27
N GLU A 271 -6.97 -11.23 -10.08
CA GLU A 271 -7.74 -12.00 -11.05
C GLU A 271 -8.71 -12.96 -10.35
N PHE A 272 -9.95 -12.97 -10.85
CA PHE A 272 -11.05 -13.72 -10.27
C PHE A 272 -11.39 -14.98 -11.07
N ARG A 273 -10.86 -15.06 -12.31
CA ARG A 273 -11.09 -16.19 -13.22
C ARG A 273 -10.33 -17.43 -12.77
N LYS A 274 -10.90 -18.57 -13.16
CA LYS A 274 -10.26 -19.88 -13.10
C LYS A 274 -9.59 -20.20 -14.43
N ASN A 275 -8.51 -20.98 -14.40
CA ASN A 275 -7.88 -21.55 -15.58
C ASN A 275 -8.72 -22.71 -16.15
N ALA A 276 -8.23 -23.34 -17.23
CA ALA A 276 -8.93 -24.44 -17.90
C ALA A 276 -9.14 -25.66 -16.98
N GLU A 277 -8.28 -25.81 -15.97
CA GLU A 277 -8.29 -26.88 -14.97
C GLU A 277 -9.17 -26.53 -13.75
N GLY A 278 -9.86 -25.39 -13.75
CA GLY A 278 -10.76 -24.97 -12.68
C GLY A 278 -10.07 -24.40 -11.43
N ARG A 279 -8.75 -24.15 -11.47
CA ARG A 279 -7.98 -23.50 -10.39
C ARG A 279 -7.97 -21.98 -10.58
N TYR A 280 -7.99 -21.20 -9.51
CA TYR A 280 -7.94 -19.74 -9.62
C TYR A 280 -6.57 -19.27 -10.14
N VAL A 281 -6.56 -18.34 -11.10
CA VAL A 281 -5.32 -17.81 -11.71
C VAL A 281 -4.36 -17.19 -10.67
N VAL A 282 -4.89 -16.64 -9.57
CA VAL A 282 -4.06 -16.11 -8.47
C VAL A 282 -3.19 -17.18 -7.79
N ILE A 283 -3.64 -18.44 -7.75
CA ILE A 283 -2.87 -19.56 -7.18
C ILE A 283 -1.65 -19.83 -8.06
N ASP A 284 -1.82 -19.87 -9.37
CA ASP A 284 -0.72 -20.06 -10.32
C ASP A 284 0.28 -18.90 -10.26
N ALA A 285 -0.22 -17.67 -10.10
CA ALA A 285 0.63 -16.49 -9.93
C ALA A 285 1.45 -16.54 -8.63
N LEU A 286 0.84 -16.96 -7.51
CA LEU A 286 1.55 -17.14 -6.23
C LEU A 286 2.61 -18.25 -6.32
N LYS A 287 2.27 -19.38 -6.95
CA LYS A 287 3.22 -20.47 -7.18
C LYS A 287 4.43 -19.98 -7.99
N LYS A 288 4.18 -19.30 -9.11
CA LYS A 288 5.22 -18.70 -9.95
C LYS A 288 6.06 -17.67 -9.20
N LEU A 289 5.44 -16.83 -8.38
CA LEU A 289 6.12 -15.82 -7.56
C LEU A 289 7.07 -16.49 -6.58
N ILE A 290 6.57 -17.46 -5.81
CA ILE A 290 7.39 -18.23 -4.87
C ILE A 290 8.53 -18.89 -5.63
N GLU A 291 8.24 -19.69 -6.67
CA GLU A 291 9.23 -20.44 -7.45
C GLU A 291 10.37 -19.56 -7.99
N LYS A 292 10.04 -18.47 -8.71
CA LYS A 292 11.02 -17.58 -9.34
C LYS A 292 11.83 -16.73 -8.37
N THR A 293 11.34 -16.50 -7.14
CA THR A 293 12.05 -15.63 -6.18
C THR A 293 13.40 -16.23 -5.77
N LYS A 294 14.49 -15.50 -6.04
CA LYS A 294 15.85 -15.83 -5.61
C LYS A 294 16.12 -15.20 -4.22
N ALA A 295 15.71 -15.90 -3.17
CA ALA A 295 15.97 -15.50 -1.79
C ALA A 295 16.24 -16.70 -0.89
N LYS A 296 16.87 -16.50 0.27
CA LYS A 296 17.01 -17.57 1.29
C LYS A 296 15.67 -17.85 1.97
N TYR A 297 14.91 -16.80 2.25
CA TYR A 297 13.60 -16.83 2.89
C TYR A 297 12.58 -16.00 2.10
N ILE A 298 11.31 -16.41 2.18
CA ILE A 298 10.17 -15.62 1.72
C ILE A 298 9.22 -15.47 2.90
N VAL A 299 8.76 -14.25 3.16
CA VAL A 299 7.62 -13.99 4.05
C VAL A 299 6.43 -13.58 3.20
N LEU A 300 5.40 -14.42 3.15
CA LEU A 300 4.14 -14.11 2.47
C LEU A 300 3.11 -13.66 3.50
N SER A 301 2.61 -12.45 3.36
CA SER A 301 1.48 -11.95 4.14
C SER A 301 0.18 -12.26 3.43
N TYR A 302 -0.82 -12.77 4.14
CA TYR A 302 -2.09 -13.18 3.53
C TYR A 302 -3.28 -13.00 4.48
N ASN A 303 -4.40 -12.51 3.97
CA ASN A 303 -5.64 -12.40 4.75
C ASN A 303 -6.66 -13.48 4.38
N ASN A 304 -7.43 -13.98 5.34
CA ASN A 304 -8.44 -15.02 5.09
C ASN A 304 -9.63 -14.57 4.22
N ASN A 305 -9.69 -13.30 3.84
CA ASN A 305 -10.71 -12.74 2.94
C ASN A 305 -10.27 -12.70 1.47
N GLY A 306 -9.05 -13.13 1.17
CA GLY A 306 -8.60 -13.34 -0.20
C GLY A 306 -9.16 -14.65 -0.77
N ARG A 307 -9.03 -14.81 -2.09
CA ARG A 307 -9.50 -16.02 -2.79
C ARG A 307 -8.58 -17.23 -2.64
N ALA A 308 -7.33 -17.03 -2.24
CA ALA A 308 -6.35 -18.10 -2.08
C ALA A 308 -6.44 -18.70 -0.66
N THR A 309 -7.22 -19.76 -0.46
CA THR A 309 -7.37 -20.33 0.88
C THR A 309 -6.02 -20.73 1.49
N LEU A 310 -5.93 -20.73 2.83
CA LEU A 310 -4.77 -21.24 3.58
C LEU A 310 -4.35 -22.63 3.05
N ASP A 311 -5.34 -23.49 2.75
CA ASP A 311 -5.12 -24.83 2.20
C ASP A 311 -4.48 -24.77 0.81
N ALA A 312 -4.94 -23.88 -0.08
CA ALA A 312 -4.37 -23.73 -1.42
C ALA A 312 -2.92 -23.24 -1.37
N ILE A 313 -2.60 -22.29 -0.49
CA ILE A 313 -1.21 -21.83 -0.29
C ILE A 313 -0.36 -22.97 0.28
N THR A 314 -0.89 -23.72 1.25
CA THR A 314 -0.19 -24.87 1.84
C THR A 314 0.07 -25.98 0.82
N GLU A 315 -0.89 -26.25 -0.08
CA GLU A 315 -0.75 -27.20 -1.18
C GLU A 315 0.36 -26.78 -2.15
N ILE A 316 0.41 -25.50 -2.56
CA ILE A 316 1.51 -24.95 -3.36
C ILE A 316 2.86 -25.21 -2.69
N LEU A 317 2.97 -24.93 -1.39
CA LEU A 317 4.22 -25.11 -0.65
C LEU A 317 4.64 -26.59 -0.57
N ARG A 318 3.68 -27.51 -0.42
CA ARG A 318 3.93 -28.96 -0.47
C ARG A 318 4.37 -29.42 -1.86
N GLU A 319 3.70 -28.97 -2.92
CA GLU A 319 4.08 -29.26 -4.30
C GLU A 319 5.52 -28.80 -4.59
N LEU A 320 5.89 -27.61 -4.11
CA LEU A 320 7.23 -27.04 -4.24
C LEU A 320 8.26 -27.64 -3.25
N LYS A 321 7.84 -28.56 -2.37
CA LYS A 321 8.68 -29.18 -1.33
C LYS A 321 9.38 -28.16 -0.43
N MET A 322 8.67 -27.08 -0.08
CA MET A 322 9.17 -26.00 0.75
C MET A 322 8.84 -26.23 2.21
N ARG A 323 9.77 -25.85 3.11
CA ARG A 323 9.49 -25.79 4.56
C ARG A 323 8.87 -24.44 4.89
N CYS A 324 7.85 -24.45 5.74
CA CYS A 324 7.13 -23.23 6.11
C CYS A 324 6.72 -23.26 7.59
N SER A 325 6.90 -22.14 8.27
CA SER A 325 6.26 -21.83 9.56
C SER A 325 5.16 -20.80 9.33
N ILE A 326 4.03 -20.91 10.05
CA ILE A 326 2.84 -20.09 9.81
C ILE A 326 2.45 -19.38 11.12
N LEU A 327 2.44 -18.05 11.10
CA LEU A 327 1.86 -17.26 12.18
C LEU A 327 0.44 -16.84 11.82
N GLU A 328 -0.52 -17.17 12.68
CA GLU A 328 -1.91 -16.72 12.59
C GLU A 328 -2.14 -15.58 13.58
N MET A 329 -2.76 -14.49 13.13
CA MET A 329 -3.09 -13.32 13.94
C MET A 329 -4.56 -12.95 13.79
N ASP A 330 -5.22 -12.65 14.92
CA ASP A 330 -6.55 -12.05 14.91
C ASP A 330 -6.47 -10.59 14.46
N TYR A 331 -7.09 -10.23 13.34
CA TYR A 331 -7.07 -8.87 12.79
C TYR A 331 -8.42 -8.16 13.03
N LYS A 332 -8.39 -6.94 13.57
CA LYS A 332 -9.63 -6.16 13.81
C LYS A 332 -10.24 -5.72 12.48
N LYS A 333 -11.58 -5.75 12.38
CA LYS A 333 -12.31 -5.11 11.28
C LYS A 333 -11.95 -3.61 11.23
N ASN A 334 -11.61 -3.09 10.04
CA ASN A 334 -11.60 -1.65 9.81
C ASN A 334 -13.00 -1.09 10.06
N VAL A 335 -13.11 0.14 10.59
CA VAL A 335 -14.40 0.85 10.83
C VAL A 335 -15.27 0.95 9.55
N MET A 336 -14.64 0.90 8.38
CA MET A 336 -15.30 0.81 7.06
C MET A 336 -16.09 -0.49 6.86
N ALA A 337 -15.61 -1.61 7.41
CA ALA A 337 -16.27 -2.92 7.31
C ALA A 337 -17.50 -3.05 8.22
N THR A 338 -17.67 -2.12 9.18
CA THR A 338 -18.87 -2.00 10.01
C THR A 338 -19.96 -1.10 9.40
N MET A 339 -19.69 -0.41 8.29
CA MET A 339 -20.69 0.40 7.58
C MET A 339 -21.43 -0.44 6.52
N VAL A 340 -22.20 -1.44 6.94
CA VAL A 340 -23.16 -2.14 6.07
C VAL A 340 -24.52 -1.48 6.25
N TRP A 341 -25.02 -0.80 5.21
CA TRP A 341 -26.29 -0.05 5.27
C TRP A 341 -27.52 -0.87 4.82
N THR A 342 -27.33 -2.12 4.42
CA THR A 342 -28.42 -2.99 3.94
C THR A 342 -28.15 -4.45 4.30
N ASN A 343 -29.06 -5.05 5.09
CA ASN A 343 -29.03 -6.47 5.47
C ASN A 343 -29.32 -7.43 4.30
N GLU A 344 -29.66 -6.93 3.11
CA GLU A 344 -29.99 -7.74 1.92
C GLU A 344 -28.78 -8.43 1.26
N TRP A 345 -27.55 -8.09 1.68
CA TRP A 345 -26.31 -8.61 1.08
C TRP A 345 -25.61 -9.66 1.95
N LEU A 346 -26.22 -10.05 3.07
CA LEU A 346 -25.76 -11.15 3.90
C LEU A 346 -26.44 -12.41 3.40
N SER A 347 -25.69 -13.33 2.78
CA SER A 347 -26.20 -14.69 2.59
C SER A 347 -26.62 -15.23 3.95
N SER A 348 -27.85 -15.72 4.05
CA SER A 348 -28.40 -16.37 5.23
C SER A 348 -27.48 -17.53 5.64
N GLY A 349 -26.65 -17.31 6.66
CA GLY A 349 -25.65 -18.29 7.12
C GLY A 349 -24.29 -17.75 7.57
N HIS A 350 -24.04 -16.43 7.59
CA HIS A 350 -22.77 -15.91 8.12
C HIS A 350 -22.65 -16.12 9.64
N GLN A 351 -22.03 -17.23 10.05
CA GLN A 351 -21.22 -17.23 11.27
C GLN A 351 -20.20 -16.09 11.16
N GLU A 352 -19.98 -15.35 12.25
CA GLU A 352 -18.93 -14.32 12.33
C GLU A 352 -17.55 -14.96 12.11
N VAL A 353 -17.13 -15.12 10.85
CA VAL A 353 -15.76 -15.48 10.53
C VAL A 353 -14.90 -14.28 10.92
N LYS A 354 -14.13 -14.42 12.00
CA LYS A 354 -13.14 -13.40 12.41
C LYS A 354 -12.14 -13.21 11.26
N ASN A 355 -11.82 -11.96 10.93
CA ASN A 355 -10.74 -11.65 9.99
C ASN A 355 -9.43 -12.13 10.60
N LYS A 356 -8.71 -12.98 9.86
CA LYS A 356 -7.41 -13.50 10.24
C LYS A 356 -6.37 -13.05 9.24
N GLU A 357 -5.21 -12.67 9.73
CA GLU A 357 -4.03 -12.48 8.92
C GLU A 357 -3.00 -13.57 9.21
N PHE A 358 -2.33 -14.04 8.16
CA PHE A 358 -1.30 -15.04 8.21
C PHE A 358 0.02 -14.47 7.71
N LEU A 359 1.12 -14.85 8.38
CA LEU A 359 2.48 -14.70 7.85
C LEU A 359 3.06 -16.10 7.64
N PHE A 360 3.37 -16.43 6.39
CA PHE A 360 4.06 -17.66 6.02
C PHE A 360 5.55 -17.35 5.91
N LEU A 361 6.37 -17.88 6.83
CA LEU A 361 7.83 -17.87 6.69
C LEU A 361 8.27 -19.13 5.95
N ILE A 362 8.60 -18.97 4.68
CA ILE A 362 8.97 -20.03 3.75
C ILE A 362 10.49 -20.06 3.62
N GLN A 363 11.09 -21.24 3.82
CA GLN A 363 12.51 -21.48 3.58
C GLN A 363 12.72 -21.91 2.13
N LYS A 364 13.48 -21.11 1.36
CA LYS A 364 13.86 -21.41 -0.03
C LYS A 364 15.20 -22.11 -0.14
N ASP A 365 16.19 -21.63 0.62
CA ASP A 365 17.54 -22.20 0.63
C ASP A 365 17.69 -23.23 1.76
N LYS A 366 17.98 -24.49 1.38
CA LYS A 366 18.16 -25.60 2.34
C LYS A 366 19.41 -25.44 3.21
N SER A 367 20.40 -24.65 2.78
CA SER A 367 21.60 -24.33 3.56
C SER A 367 21.36 -23.26 4.63
N ALA A 368 20.27 -22.49 4.51
CA ALA A 368 19.89 -21.49 5.48
C ALA A 368 19.41 -22.13 6.79
N LYS A 369 19.39 -21.34 7.87
CA LYS A 369 18.88 -21.77 9.17
C LYS A 369 17.48 -22.38 9.03
N PRO A 370 17.24 -23.62 9.49
CA PRO A 370 15.98 -24.30 9.29
C PRO A 370 14.82 -23.56 9.95
N VAL A 371 13.72 -23.46 9.22
CA VAL A 371 12.40 -23.07 9.75
C VAL A 371 11.68 -24.34 10.23
N ARG A 372 10.90 -24.30 11.32
CA ARG A 372 10.13 -25.50 11.73
C ARG A 372 9.08 -25.85 10.69
N GLU A 373 8.72 -27.12 10.64
CA GLU A 373 7.80 -27.66 9.65
C GLU A 373 6.33 -27.50 10.10
N PHE A 374 5.57 -26.68 9.37
CA PHE A 374 4.11 -26.54 9.41
C PHE A 374 3.49 -26.45 10.81
N LYS A 375 4.11 -25.67 11.70
CA LYS A 375 3.48 -25.31 12.96
C LYS A 375 2.73 -23.98 12.78
N ILE A 376 1.44 -24.00 13.10
CA ILE A 376 0.62 -22.78 13.19
C ILE A 376 0.70 -22.29 14.63
N GLU A 377 1.27 -21.11 14.85
CA GLU A 377 1.13 -20.43 16.13
C GLU A 377 0.23 -19.21 16.04
N LYS A 378 -0.66 -19.11 17.03
CA LYS A 378 -1.55 -17.98 17.20
C LYS A 378 -0.85 -16.90 18.01
N VAL A 379 -0.79 -15.69 17.46
CA VAL A 379 -0.19 -14.53 18.13
C VAL A 379 -1.25 -13.45 18.30
N SER A 380 -1.38 -12.93 19.51
CA SER A 380 -2.19 -11.73 19.78
C SER A 380 -1.42 -10.48 19.39
N LEU A 381 -1.96 -9.69 18.46
CA LEU A 381 -1.39 -8.38 18.06
C LEU A 381 -1.28 -7.39 19.23
N ARG A 382 -2.00 -7.62 20.35
CA ARG A 382 -1.94 -6.76 21.55
C ARG A 382 -0.79 -7.13 22.50
N GLU A 383 -0.39 -8.39 22.54
CA GLU A 383 0.62 -8.89 23.49
C GLU A 383 2.04 -8.75 22.92
N SER A 384 2.22 -8.82 21.60
CA SER A 384 3.52 -8.63 20.94
C SER A 384 4.08 -7.21 21.08
N ALA A 385 3.23 -6.21 21.31
CA ALA A 385 3.66 -4.84 21.61
C ALA A 385 4.12 -4.65 23.07
N ALA A 386 3.74 -5.55 23.99
CA ALA A 386 3.99 -5.44 25.42
C ALA A 386 5.02 -6.46 25.96
N ASN A 387 5.20 -7.60 25.29
CA ASN A 387 6.16 -8.64 25.68
C ASN A 387 7.18 -8.88 24.56
N GLN A 388 8.42 -8.42 24.76
CA GLN A 388 9.61 -8.81 23.99
C GLN A 388 10.08 -10.25 24.29
N GLN A 389 9.16 -11.17 24.59
CA GLN A 389 9.52 -12.56 24.89
C GLN A 389 9.53 -13.41 23.62
N ASN A 390 10.75 -13.64 23.13
CA ASN A 390 11.21 -14.85 22.45
C ASN A 390 10.21 -15.56 21.53
N LEU A 391 10.02 -14.98 20.33
CA LEU A 391 9.77 -15.75 19.10
C LEU A 391 11.06 -16.48 18.67
N THR A 392 11.77 -17.10 19.61
CA THR A 392 12.99 -17.88 19.38
C THR A 392 12.64 -19.15 18.64
N LEU A 393 12.47 -18.99 17.33
CA LEU A 393 12.27 -20.03 16.33
C LEU A 393 11.12 -20.95 16.67
N PHE A 394 9.93 -20.43 16.41
CA PHE A 394 9.02 -21.13 15.52
C PHE A 394 9.65 -21.50 14.17
#